data_AF-A0A7Y5Q6I3-F1
#
_entry.id   AF-A0A7Y5Q6I3-F1
#
_cell.length_a   1.000
_cell.length_b   1.000
_cell.length_c   1.000
_cell.angle_alpha   90.00
_cell.angle_beta   90.00
_cell.angle_gamma   90.00
#
_symmetry.space_group_name_H-M   'P 1'
#
loop_
_entity.id
_entity.type
_entity.pdbx_description
1 polymer ?
#
loop_
_entity_poly.entity_id
_entity_poly.type
_entity_poly.pdbx_seq_one_letter_code
_entity_poly.pdbx_strand_id
1 'polypeptide(L)'
;MRPDEMLPLLAIATFLNGLLAGAAIDQTVRHAPARLQLGIRRFDEYSQAVRGGRASAWYGLIDLGATLLNLALGIIQRTGRHAPDQLTPLDLAAVLAVLNLLVGMQAVPLLLAIRRHIDKKSALLVLYARIARWQTIRCVLQLSAYVAVLWSLVIVAGQ
;
A
#
# COMPACT_ATOMS: atom_id res chain seq x y z
N MET A 1 -0.88 27.32 3.57
CA MET A 1 0.09 27.03 2.49
C MET A 1 -0.54 27.52 1.19
N ARG A 2 0.21 28.16 0.31
CA ARG A 2 -0.33 28.56 -1.00
C ARG A 2 -0.35 27.36 -1.95
N PRO A 3 -1.17 27.36 -3.03
CA PRO A 3 -1.27 26.24 -3.96
C PRO A 3 0.09 25.83 -4.58
N ASP A 4 0.92 26.82 -4.92
CA ASP A 4 2.28 26.69 -5.45
C ASP A 4 3.23 25.96 -4.51
N GLU A 5 3.04 26.13 -3.19
CA GLU A 5 3.82 25.43 -2.18
C GLU A 5 3.34 23.98 -1.99
N MET A 6 2.04 23.69 -2.18
CA MET A 6 1.48 22.33 -2.02
C MET A 6 1.76 21.40 -3.21
N LEU A 7 1.89 21.96 -4.42
CA LEU A 7 2.17 21.21 -5.64
C LEU A 7 3.36 20.22 -5.54
N PRO A 8 4.56 20.61 -5.07
CA PRO A 8 5.67 19.67 -4.96
C PRO A 8 5.37 18.52 -3.99
N LEU A 9 4.67 18.79 -2.87
CA LEU A 9 4.29 17.75 -1.91
C LEU A 9 3.27 16.79 -2.51
N LEU A 10 2.28 17.31 -3.24
CA LEU A 10 1.29 16.50 -3.95
C LEU A 10 1.92 15.65 -5.05
N ALA A 11 2.91 16.20 -5.78
CA ALA A 11 3.64 15.47 -6.79
C ALA A 11 4.44 14.30 -6.18
N ILE A 12 5.15 14.56 -5.07
CA ILE A 12 5.88 13.51 -4.33
C ILE A 12 4.91 12.47 -3.79
N ALA A 13 3.79 12.88 -3.17
CA ALA A 13 2.77 11.97 -2.66
C ALA A 13 2.20 11.10 -3.79
N THR A 14 1.87 11.70 -4.93
CA THR A 14 1.36 10.99 -6.11
C THR A 14 2.37 9.95 -6.59
N PHE A 15 3.65 10.32 -6.67
CA PHE A 15 4.72 9.41 -7.08
C PHE A 15 4.85 8.22 -6.11
N LEU A 16 4.90 8.46 -4.80
CA LEU A 16 5.03 7.39 -3.80
C LEU A 16 3.81 6.47 -3.77
N ASN A 17 2.60 7.03 -3.82
CA ASN A 17 1.37 6.23 -3.87
C ASN A 17 1.28 5.42 -5.19
N GLY A 18 1.72 6.00 -6.31
CA GLY A 18 1.78 5.30 -7.60
C GLY A 18 2.78 4.14 -7.60
N LEU A 19 3.96 4.34 -6.99
CA LEU A 19 4.96 3.28 -6.83
C LEU A 19 4.42 2.12 -5.97
N LEU A 20 3.73 2.43 -4.88
CA LEU A 20 3.09 1.43 -4.02
C LEU A 20 1.96 0.69 -4.74
N ALA A 21 1.08 1.41 -5.43
CA ALA A 21 -0.01 0.82 -6.20
C ALA A 21 0.53 -0.12 -7.30
N GLY A 22 1.56 0.30 -8.03
CA GLY A 22 2.22 -0.54 -9.03
C GLY A 22 2.81 -1.82 -8.43
N ALA A 23 3.51 -1.70 -7.30
CA ALA A 23 4.05 -2.87 -6.59
C ALA A 23 2.95 -3.81 -6.08
N ALA A 24 1.81 -3.27 -5.63
CA ALA A 24 0.69 -4.06 -5.13
C ALA A 24 -0.04 -4.81 -6.26
N ILE A 25 -0.22 -4.17 -7.41
CA ILE A 25 -0.75 -4.80 -8.62
C ILE A 25 0.19 -5.93 -9.06
N ASP A 26 1.50 -5.67 -9.10
CA ASP A 26 2.49 -6.69 -9.45
C ASP A 26 2.39 -7.92 -8.54
N GLN A 27 2.31 -7.70 -7.23
CA GLN A 27 2.15 -8.75 -6.24
C GLN A 27 0.85 -9.53 -6.41
N THR A 28 -0.28 -8.86 -6.63
CA THR A 28 -1.57 -9.53 -6.78
C THR A 28 -1.69 -10.29 -8.11
N VAL A 29 -1.18 -9.73 -9.21
CA VAL A 29 -1.29 -10.30 -10.54
C VAL A 29 -0.27 -11.42 -10.77
N ARG A 30 0.98 -11.27 -10.33
CA ARG A 30 2.02 -12.29 -10.59
C ARG A 30 2.11 -13.36 -9.50
N HIS A 31 2.06 -12.98 -8.23
CA HIS A 31 2.33 -13.94 -7.15
C HIS A 31 1.12 -14.83 -6.84
N ALA A 32 -0.11 -14.36 -7.09
CA ALA A 32 -1.31 -15.15 -6.89
C ALA A 32 -1.41 -16.37 -7.82
N PRO A 33 -1.14 -16.29 -9.14
CA PRO A 33 -1.07 -17.48 -9.99
C PRO A 33 0.22 -18.27 -9.81
N ALA A 34 1.36 -17.62 -9.54
CA ALA A 34 2.64 -18.32 -9.35
C ALA A 34 2.60 -19.36 -8.23
N ARG A 35 1.87 -19.09 -7.13
CA ARG A 35 1.69 -20.07 -6.05
C ARG A 35 0.99 -21.36 -6.50
N LEU A 36 0.09 -21.26 -7.48
CA LEU A 36 -0.67 -22.40 -8.01
C LEU A 36 0.20 -23.23 -8.95
N GLN A 37 1.07 -22.57 -9.73
CA GLN A 37 1.96 -23.22 -10.69
C GLN A 37 3.18 -23.86 -10.03
N LEU A 38 3.81 -23.20 -9.05
CA LEU A 38 5.02 -23.69 -8.38
C LEU A 38 4.73 -24.81 -7.37
N GLY A 39 3.49 -24.89 -6.87
CA GLY A 39 3.15 -25.71 -5.72
C GLY A 39 3.64 -25.10 -4.40
N ILE A 40 2.94 -25.43 -3.30
CA ILE A 40 3.07 -24.68 -2.04
C ILE A 40 4.46 -24.74 -1.38
N ARG A 41 5.21 -25.83 -1.54
CA ARG A 41 6.58 -25.96 -0.97
C ARG A 41 7.58 -25.07 -1.70
N ARG A 42 7.67 -25.18 -3.03
CA ARG A 42 8.56 -24.33 -3.85
C ARG A 42 8.18 -22.85 -3.74
N PHE A 43 6.88 -22.56 -3.64
CA PHE A 43 6.42 -21.20 -3.40
C PHE A 43 6.84 -20.67 -2.02
N ASP A 44 6.84 -21.52 -0.98
CA ASP A 44 7.32 -21.12 0.34
C ASP A 44 8.82 -20.82 0.33
N GLU A 45 9.64 -21.70 -0.26
CA GLU A 45 11.08 -21.51 -0.45
C GLU A 45 11.38 -20.19 -1.21
N TYR A 46 10.72 -19.99 -2.35
CA TYR A 46 10.79 -18.74 -3.12
C TYR A 46 10.40 -17.53 -2.26
N SER A 47 9.29 -17.63 -1.53
CA SER A 47 8.80 -16.53 -0.68
C SER A 47 9.76 -16.24 0.47
N GLN A 48 10.43 -17.23 1.05
CA GLN A 48 11.47 -17.04 2.06
C GLN A 48 12.68 -16.31 1.48
N ALA A 49 13.13 -16.70 0.27
CA ALA A 49 14.24 -16.04 -0.42
C ALA A 49 13.95 -14.56 -0.73
N VAL A 50 12.72 -14.25 -1.16
CA VAL A 50 12.30 -12.86 -1.45
C VAL A 50 12.13 -12.02 -0.16
N ARG A 51 11.63 -12.62 0.93
CA ARG A 51 11.38 -11.93 2.21
C ARG A 51 12.66 -11.50 2.94
N GLY A 52 13.78 -12.21 2.75
CA GLY A 52 15.03 -11.96 3.47
C GLY A 52 15.81 -10.71 3.01
N GLY A 53 15.34 -10.00 1.98
CA GLY A 53 16.10 -8.92 1.34
C GLY A 53 15.81 -7.52 1.88
N ARG A 54 16.77 -6.61 1.64
CA ARG A 54 16.66 -5.14 1.85
C ARG A 54 15.41 -4.53 1.20
N ALA A 55 14.87 -5.16 0.15
CA ALA A 55 13.66 -4.73 -0.54
C ALA A 55 12.43 -4.67 0.38
N SER A 56 12.28 -5.58 1.36
CA SER A 56 11.12 -5.55 2.25
C SER A 56 11.13 -4.33 3.17
N ALA A 57 12.31 -3.93 3.66
CA ALA A 57 12.47 -2.73 4.47
C ALA A 57 12.25 -1.46 3.62
N TRP A 58 12.71 -1.48 2.37
CA TRP A 58 12.53 -0.38 1.41
C TRP A 58 11.04 -0.09 1.14
N TYR A 59 10.25 -1.11 0.83
CA TYR A 59 8.80 -0.93 0.62
C TYR A 59 8.07 -0.53 1.90
N GLY A 60 8.48 -1.04 3.06
CA GLY A 60 7.91 -0.61 4.34
C GLY A 60 8.17 0.87 4.65
N LEU A 61 9.36 1.36 4.33
CA LEU A 61 9.71 2.78 4.48
C LEU A 61 8.89 3.67 3.54
N ILE A 62 8.71 3.25 2.29
CA ILE A 62 7.88 3.97 1.31
C ILE A 62 6.41 3.99 1.77
N ASP A 63 5.87 2.87 2.24
CA ASP A 63 4.47 2.76 2.69
C ASP A 63 4.21 3.67 3.91
N LEU A 64 5.13 3.69 4.88
CA LEU A 64 5.05 4.58 6.03
C LEU A 64 5.22 6.06 5.62
N GLY A 65 6.20 6.36 4.77
CA GLY A 65 6.47 7.72 4.29
C GLY A 65 5.29 8.30 3.51
N ALA A 66 4.70 7.51 2.60
CA ALA A 66 3.51 7.90 1.85
C ALA A 66 2.32 8.15 2.78
N THR A 67 2.14 7.31 3.81
CA THR A 67 1.05 7.48 4.78
C THR A 67 1.20 8.76 5.60
N LEU A 68 2.40 9.02 6.13
CA LEU A 68 2.69 10.26 6.87
C LEU A 68 2.52 11.49 5.99
N LEU A 69 2.94 11.42 4.73
CA LEU A 69 2.78 12.53 3.77
C LEU A 69 1.31 12.80 3.44
N ASN A 70 0.50 11.76 3.21
CA ASN A 70 -0.94 11.90 2.98
C ASN A 70 -1.65 12.52 4.20
N LEU A 71 -1.27 12.11 5.42
CA LEU A 71 -1.78 12.70 6.66
C LEU A 71 -1.38 14.18 6.79
N ALA A 72 -0.11 14.50 6.54
CA ALA A 72 0.36 15.87 6.58
C ALA A 72 -0.38 16.76 5.58
N LEU A 73 -0.61 16.29 4.35
CA LEU A 73 -1.38 17.01 3.34
C LEU A 73 -2.83 17.24 3.77
N GLY A 74 -3.47 16.23 4.38
CA GLY A 74 -4.82 16.36 4.98
C GLY A 74 -4.89 17.38 6.12
N ILE A 75 -3.83 17.52 6.92
CA ILE A 75 -3.77 18.54 8.00
C ILE A 75 -3.48 19.93 7.42
N ILE A 76 -2.53 20.03 6.48
CA ILE A 76 -2.12 21.29 5.85
C ILE A 76 -3.30 21.92 5.10
N GLN A 77 -4.10 21.12 4.37
CA GLN A 77 -5.25 21.67 3.65
C GLN A 77 -6.27 22.33 4.60
N ARG A 78 -6.46 21.77 5.81
CA ARG A 78 -7.44 22.26 6.79
C ARG A 78 -6.99 23.56 7.47
N THR A 79 -5.69 23.81 7.49
CA THR A 79 -5.10 25.05 7.99
C THR A 79 -4.91 26.10 6.90
N GLY A 80 -5.14 25.73 5.63
CA GLY A 80 -5.13 26.63 4.47
C GLY A 80 -6.49 27.31 4.23
N ARG A 81 -6.50 28.30 3.33
CA ARG A 81 -7.72 28.99 2.85
C ARG A 81 -8.29 28.32 1.60
N HIS A 82 -8.33 26.99 1.55
CA HIS A 82 -8.82 26.26 0.37
C HIS A 82 -10.34 26.11 0.42
N ALA A 83 -10.98 26.13 -0.76
CA ALA A 83 -12.43 25.93 -0.87
C ALA A 83 -12.80 24.49 -0.45
N PRO A 84 -13.95 24.28 0.22
CA PRO A 84 -14.33 22.99 0.79
C PRO A 84 -14.42 21.84 -0.22
N ASP A 85 -14.71 22.13 -1.49
CA ASP A 85 -14.79 21.11 -2.55
C ASP A 85 -13.43 20.51 -2.91
N GLN A 86 -12.33 21.20 -2.59
CA GLN A 86 -10.96 20.70 -2.78
C GLN A 86 -10.50 19.79 -1.63
N LEU A 87 -11.25 19.72 -0.52
CA LEU A 87 -10.85 19.03 0.70
C LEU A 87 -11.15 17.53 0.69
N THR A 88 -12.10 17.09 -0.14
CA THR A 88 -12.63 15.72 -0.12
C THR A 88 -11.64 14.62 -0.55
N PRO A 89 -10.78 14.79 -1.57
CA PRO A 89 -9.95 13.70 -2.06
C PRO A 89 -8.69 13.49 -1.20
N LEU A 90 -8.14 14.54 -0.57
CA LEU A 90 -6.99 14.42 0.33
C LEU A 90 -7.36 13.79 1.68
N ASP A 91 -8.52 14.15 2.25
CA ASP A 91 -9.02 13.49 3.45
C ASP A 91 -9.28 12.00 3.17
N LEU A 92 -9.85 11.68 2.00
CA LEU A 92 -10.03 10.29 1.56
C LEU A 92 -8.69 9.56 1.42
N ALA A 93 -7.69 10.17 0.78
CA ALA A 93 -6.35 9.59 0.65
C ALA A 93 -5.70 9.30 2.01
N ALA A 94 -5.85 10.21 2.97
CA ALA A 94 -5.34 10.04 4.33
C ALA A 94 -6.01 8.86 5.04
N VAL A 95 -7.35 8.76 4.97
CA VAL A 95 -8.11 7.65 5.55
C VAL A 95 -7.69 6.32 4.92
N LEU A 96 -7.60 6.26 3.59
CA LEU A 96 -7.20 5.06 2.86
C LEU A 96 -5.77 4.62 3.20
N ALA A 97 -4.84 5.57 3.37
CA ALA A 97 -3.46 5.28 3.74
C ALA A 97 -3.37 4.69 5.16
N VAL A 98 -4.12 5.25 6.12
CA VAL A 98 -4.22 4.69 7.48
C VAL A 98 -4.82 3.29 7.46
N LEU A 99 -5.91 3.08 6.73
CA LEU A 99 -6.52 1.75 6.58
C LEU A 99 -5.52 0.74 5.96
N ASN A 100 -4.72 1.16 4.98
CA ASN A 100 -3.70 0.31 4.37
C ASN A 100 -2.62 -0.11 5.39
N LEU A 101 -2.16 0.80 6.27
CA LEU A 101 -1.25 0.43 7.36
C LEU A 101 -1.90 -0.59 8.32
N LEU A 102 -3.15 -0.38 8.71
CA LEU A 102 -3.89 -1.29 9.59
C LEU A 102 -4.03 -2.70 8.99
N VAL A 103 -4.36 -2.77 7.70
CA VAL A 103 -4.43 -4.04 6.96
C VAL A 103 -3.05 -4.68 6.84
N GLY A 104 -2.00 -3.89 6.61
CA GLY A 104 -0.61 -4.36 6.58
C GLY A 104 -0.19 -5.11 7.85
N MET A 105 -0.64 -4.66 9.02
CA MET A 105 -0.35 -5.33 10.29
C MET A 105 -0.89 -6.77 10.36
N GLN A 106 -1.95 -7.10 9.62
CA GLN A 106 -2.51 -8.46 9.58
C GLN A 106 -1.56 -9.47 8.91
N ALA A 107 -0.59 -9.02 8.12
CA ALA A 107 0.40 -9.89 7.50
C ALA A 107 1.39 -10.49 8.52
N VAL A 108 1.70 -9.76 9.59
CA VAL A 108 2.68 -10.16 10.62
C VAL A 108 2.31 -11.49 11.30
N PRO A 109 1.11 -11.65 11.90
CA PRO A 109 0.74 -12.91 12.55
C PRO A 109 0.68 -14.09 11.56
N LEU A 110 0.33 -13.85 10.30
CA LEU A 110 0.27 -14.89 9.27
C LEU A 110 1.65 -15.38 8.87
N LEU A 111 2.61 -14.48 8.71
CA LEU A 111 4.00 -14.82 8.43
C LEU A 111 4.64 -15.60 9.60
N LEU A 112 4.32 -15.23 10.84
CA LEU A 112 4.74 -16.00 12.02
C LEU A 112 4.10 -17.39 12.06
N ALA A 113 2.84 -17.52 11.69
CA ALA A 113 2.15 -18.81 11.64
C ALA A 113 2.73 -19.75 10.56
N ILE A 114 3.18 -19.22 9.42
CA ILE A 114 3.88 -20.01 8.37
C ILE A 114 5.14 -20.66 8.94
N ARG A 115 5.94 -19.90 9.70
CA ARG A 115 7.17 -20.42 10.33
C ARG A 115 6.90 -21.58 11.31
N ARG A 116 5.71 -21.62 11.92
CA ARG A 116 5.31 -22.68 12.87
C ARG A 116 4.72 -23.93 12.21
N HIS A 117 4.36 -23.87 10.92
CA HIS A 117 3.63 -24.94 10.22
C HIS A 117 4.30 -25.40 8.93
N ILE A 118 5.64 -25.30 8.87
CA ILE A 118 6.43 -25.55 7.65
C ILE A 118 6.20 -26.95 7.05
N ASP A 119 5.88 -27.95 7.88
CA ASP A 119 5.68 -29.33 7.44
C ASP A 119 4.24 -29.66 7.00
N LYS A 120 3.26 -28.82 7.36
CA LYS A 120 1.84 -29.09 7.13
C LYS A 120 1.35 -28.41 5.85
N LYS A 121 1.40 -29.14 4.73
CA LYS A 121 0.96 -28.67 3.40
C LYS A 121 -0.44 -28.02 3.41
N SER A 122 -1.42 -28.63 4.07
CA SER A 122 -2.79 -28.11 4.16
C SER A 122 -2.87 -26.80 4.96
N ALA A 123 -2.10 -26.68 6.04
CA ALA A 123 -2.05 -25.45 6.84
C ALA A 123 -1.40 -24.29 6.06
N LEU A 124 -0.33 -24.58 5.30
CA LEU A 124 0.33 -23.57 4.45
C LEU A 124 -0.60 -23.03 3.37
N LEU A 125 -1.39 -23.89 2.72
CA LEU A 125 -2.37 -23.46 1.71
C LEU A 125 -3.38 -22.46 2.28
N VAL A 126 -3.91 -22.73 3.48
CA VAL A 126 -4.88 -21.84 4.13
C VAL A 126 -4.24 -20.50 4.51
N LEU A 127 -3.02 -20.53 5.06
CA LEU A 127 -2.29 -19.32 5.46
C LEU A 127 -1.95 -18.45 4.25
N TYR A 128 -1.41 -19.03 3.18
CA TYR A 128 -1.10 -18.30 1.96
C TYR A 128 -2.35 -17.76 1.25
N ALA A 129 -3.48 -18.49 1.28
CA ALA A 129 -4.75 -17.98 0.79
C ALA A 129 -5.27 -16.79 1.61
N ARG A 130 -5.00 -16.75 2.93
CA ARG A 130 -5.36 -15.62 3.78
C ARG A 130 -4.45 -14.41 3.55
N ILE A 131 -3.14 -14.62 3.41
CA ILE A 131 -2.19 -13.56 3.03
C ILE A 131 -2.59 -12.93 1.71
N ALA A 132 -2.96 -13.75 0.72
CA ALA A 132 -3.38 -13.25 -0.57
C ALA A 132 -4.64 -12.39 -0.50
N ARG A 133 -5.63 -12.79 0.31
CA ARG A 133 -6.85 -11.97 0.54
C ARG A 133 -6.50 -10.61 1.12
N TRP A 134 -5.63 -10.57 2.13
CA TRP A 134 -5.18 -9.29 2.70
C TRP A 134 -4.39 -8.45 1.71
N GLN A 135 -3.54 -9.08 0.87
CA GLN A 135 -2.80 -8.38 -0.17
C GLN A 135 -3.74 -7.79 -1.23
N THR A 136 -4.82 -8.48 -1.61
CA THR A 136 -5.84 -7.93 -2.50
C THR A 136 -6.51 -6.70 -1.89
N ILE A 137 -6.85 -6.75 -0.59
CA ILE A 137 -7.41 -5.59 0.11
C ILE A 137 -6.43 -4.41 0.10
N ARG A 138 -5.14 -4.65 0.40
CA ARG A 138 -4.10 -3.60 0.32
C ARG A 138 -3.98 -3.01 -1.07
N CYS A 139 -4.00 -3.84 -2.11
CA CYS A 139 -3.95 -3.39 -3.49
C CYS A 139 -5.11 -2.43 -3.83
N VAL A 140 -6.34 -2.76 -3.40
CA VAL A 140 -7.50 -1.89 -3.61
C VAL A 140 -7.36 -0.57 -2.84
N LEU A 141 -6.88 -0.62 -1.60
CA LEU A 141 -6.67 0.58 -0.77
C LEU A 141 -5.59 1.48 -1.35
N GLN A 142 -4.44 0.93 -1.75
CA GLN A 142 -3.32 1.68 -2.33
C GLN A 142 -3.68 2.27 -3.69
N LEU A 143 -4.41 1.53 -4.53
CA LEU A 143 -4.90 2.06 -5.80
C LEU A 143 -5.90 3.20 -5.60
N SER A 144 -6.84 3.03 -4.67
CA SER A 144 -7.80 4.09 -4.32
C SER A 144 -7.10 5.32 -3.74
N ALA A 145 -6.10 5.13 -2.88
CA ALA A 145 -5.32 6.23 -2.32
C ALA A 145 -4.54 6.98 -3.40
N TYR A 146 -3.91 6.25 -4.33
CA TYR A 146 -3.24 6.84 -5.49
C TYR A 146 -4.20 7.68 -6.34
N VAL A 147 -5.37 7.16 -6.68
CA VAL A 147 -6.39 7.90 -7.44
C VAL A 147 -6.83 9.17 -6.70
N ALA A 148 -7.04 9.09 -5.39
CA ALA A 148 -7.46 10.23 -4.58
C ALA A 148 -6.37 11.33 -4.51
N VAL A 149 -5.11 10.97 -4.32
CA VAL A 149 -3.99 11.94 -4.34
C VAL A 149 -3.79 12.53 -5.74
N LEU A 150 -3.87 11.70 -6.79
CA LEU A 150 -3.74 12.16 -8.17
C LEU A 150 -4.85 13.15 -8.55
N TRP A 151 -6.08 12.88 -8.13
CA TRP A 151 -7.19 13.81 -8.32
C TRP A 151 -6.92 15.15 -7.62
N SER A 152 -6.44 15.10 -6.38
CA SER A 152 -6.05 16.31 -5.64
C SER A 152 -4.96 17.11 -6.36
N LEU A 153 -3.95 16.42 -6.91
CA LEU A 153 -2.90 17.04 -7.70
C LEU A 153 -3.46 17.74 -8.95
N VAL A 154 -4.38 17.10 -9.68
CA VAL A 154 -5.00 17.69 -10.89
C VAL A 154 -5.83 18.93 -10.55
N ILE A 155 -6.59 18.91 -9.45
CA ILE A 155 -7.37 20.06 -8.99
C ILE A 155 -6.46 21.25 -8.65
N VAL A 156 -5.37 21.00 -7.93
CA VAL A 156 -4.45 22.07 -7.48
C VAL A 156 -3.58 22.57 -8.63
N ALA A 157 -3.19 21.72 -9.58
CA ALA A 157 -2.40 22.12 -10.75
C ALA A 157 -3.22 22.88 -11.81
N GLY A 158 -4.55 22.76 -11.78
CA GLY A 158 -5.46 23.48 -12.68
C GLY A 158 -5.88 24.87 -12.19
N GLN A 159 -5.40 25.32 -11.03
CA GLN A 159 -5.64 26.64 -10.44
C GLN A 159 -4.47 27.58 -10.70
#